data_AF-A0A3N5MU78-F1
#
_entry.id   AF-A0A3N5MU78-F1
#
_cell.length_a   1.000
_cell.length_b   1.000
_cell.length_c   1.000
_cell.angle_alpha   90.00
_cell.angle_beta   90.00
_cell.angle_gamma   90.00
#
_symmetry.space_group_name_H-M   'P 1'
#
loop_
_entity.id
_entity.type
_entity.pdbx_description
1 polymer ?
#
loop_
_entity_poly.entity_id
_entity_poly.type
_entity_poly.pdbx_seq_one_letter_code
_entity_poly.pdbx_strand_id
1 'polypeptide(L)'
;MTRRRAVVVIDGEHYPPVVRDCVAGLGERFEVAAAAFVGGREKLRREAGELGEEYGVPLLRTVEPGGDVSATAAAVAALVAETGAEVFVDLSDEPVLGYRERFVLASAALAAGCVYEGSDFALSPPPREPFALPSLAVIGTGKRVGKTAIAGHLARLLDRRLEAEGGVVIVAMGRGGPPEPEVVRGGGVDAQALLEASRRGRHAASDCYEDAVFTGVTTVGCRRCGGGLAGAAYESSVAAALPLVEELAPALAVFEGSGAVVPPVLADGVVCVAGAHQPPDYVTGYFG
;
A
#
# COMPACT_ATOMS: atom_id res chain seq x y z
N MET A 1 6.61 27.67 -1.41
CA MET A 1 6.41 26.21 -1.46
C MET A 1 6.11 25.86 -2.90
N THR A 2 6.77 24.86 -3.47
CA THR A 2 6.42 24.34 -4.80
C THR A 2 5.04 23.70 -4.73
N ARG A 3 4.14 24.08 -5.66
CA ARG A 3 2.80 23.47 -5.76
C ARG A 3 2.96 22.04 -6.27
N ARG A 4 2.21 21.10 -5.68
CA ARG A 4 2.21 19.71 -6.15
C ARG A 4 1.64 19.65 -7.56
N ARG A 5 2.24 18.82 -8.42
CA ARG A 5 1.76 18.62 -9.79
C ARG A 5 0.54 17.70 -9.80
N ALA A 6 -0.55 18.14 -10.42
CA ALA A 6 -1.86 17.50 -10.30
C ALA A 6 -2.42 17.02 -11.64
N VAL A 7 -3.12 15.89 -11.59
CA VAL A 7 -4.12 15.49 -12.57
C VAL A 7 -5.50 15.73 -11.97
N VAL A 8 -6.38 16.41 -12.67
CA VAL A 8 -7.79 16.51 -12.24
C VAL A 8 -8.61 15.37 -12.85
N VAL A 9 -9.44 14.70 -12.06
CA VAL A 9 -10.40 13.70 -12.55
C VAL A 9 -11.71 14.42 -12.83
N ILE A 10 -12.23 14.31 -14.05
CA ILE A 10 -13.41 15.04 -14.50
C ILE A 10 -14.38 14.12 -15.24
N ASP A 11 -15.67 14.46 -15.18
CA ASP A 11 -16.74 13.81 -15.93
C ASP A 11 -17.39 14.75 -16.96
N GLY A 12 -18.23 14.19 -17.82
CA GLY A 12 -19.05 14.90 -18.79
C GLY A 12 -20.44 15.31 -18.30
N GLU A 13 -20.74 15.17 -17.00
CA GLU A 13 -21.98 15.63 -16.38
C GLU A 13 -21.86 17.05 -15.84
N HIS A 14 -20.67 17.49 -15.45
CA HIS A 14 -20.45 18.88 -15.11
C HIS A 14 -20.35 19.75 -16.37
N TYR A 15 -20.97 20.92 -16.35
CA TYR A 15 -20.90 21.84 -17.50
C TYR A 15 -19.45 22.33 -17.65
N PRO A 16 -18.82 22.27 -18.84
CA PRO A 16 -17.38 22.51 -18.98
C PRO A 16 -16.87 23.85 -18.43
N PRO A 17 -17.58 24.99 -18.57
CA PRO A 17 -17.20 26.23 -17.91
C PRO A 17 -17.09 26.15 -16.38
N VAL A 18 -17.96 25.36 -15.73
CA VAL A 18 -17.94 25.17 -14.26
C VAL A 18 -16.68 24.40 -13.84
N VAL A 19 -16.35 23.34 -14.57
CA VAL A 19 -15.13 22.56 -14.33
C VAL A 19 -13.89 23.42 -14.58
N ARG A 20 -13.87 24.20 -15.66
CA ARG A 20 -12.77 25.12 -15.99
C ARG A 20 -12.54 26.16 -14.89
N ASP A 21 -13.60 26.78 -14.37
CA ASP A 21 -13.50 27.75 -13.27
C ASP A 21 -12.96 27.07 -12.00
N CYS A 22 -13.40 25.84 -11.71
CA CYS A 22 -12.86 25.05 -10.61
C CYS A 22 -11.36 24.74 -10.78
N VAL A 23 -10.94 24.28 -11.96
CA VAL A 23 -9.55 24.01 -12.32
C VAL A 23 -8.69 25.27 -12.17
N ALA A 24 -9.19 26.42 -12.60
CA ALA A 24 -8.49 27.70 -12.43
C ALA A 24 -8.30 28.05 -10.94
N GLY A 25 -9.33 27.84 -10.11
CA GLY A 25 -9.25 28.04 -8.66
C GLY A 25 -8.29 27.08 -7.95
N LEU A 26 -8.19 25.83 -8.41
CA LEU A 26 -7.21 24.85 -7.92
C LEU A 26 -5.77 25.29 -8.15
N GLY A 27 -5.52 26.19 -9.10
CA GLY A 27 -4.21 26.76 -9.39
C GLY A 27 -3.52 27.36 -8.16
N GLU A 28 -4.25 27.82 -7.14
CA GLU A 28 -3.65 28.32 -5.90
C GLU A 28 -2.94 27.22 -5.09
N ARG A 29 -3.42 25.97 -5.20
CA ARG A 29 -2.95 24.81 -4.41
C ARG A 29 -2.08 23.86 -5.24
N PHE A 30 -2.35 23.77 -6.55
CA PHE A 30 -1.79 22.76 -7.44
C PHE A 30 -1.27 23.36 -8.75
N GLU A 31 -0.32 22.66 -9.37
CA GLU A 31 0.03 22.85 -10.77
C GLU A 31 -0.73 21.81 -11.59
N VAL A 32 -1.88 22.18 -12.17
CA VAL A 32 -2.70 21.25 -12.95
C VAL A 32 -2.04 20.98 -14.30
N ALA A 33 -1.53 19.77 -14.48
CA ALA A 33 -0.78 19.35 -15.66
C ALA A 33 -1.65 18.61 -16.68
N ALA A 34 -2.72 17.96 -16.24
CA ALA A 34 -3.62 17.19 -17.10
C ALA A 34 -5.00 16.98 -16.46
N ALA A 35 -5.93 16.48 -17.26
CA ALA A 35 -7.17 15.89 -16.80
C ALA A 35 -7.31 14.41 -17.23
N ALA A 36 -7.82 13.59 -16.32
CA ALA A 36 -8.34 12.26 -16.59
C ALA A 36 -9.87 12.34 -16.75
N PHE A 37 -10.36 12.16 -17.97
CA PHE A 37 -11.77 12.16 -18.31
C PHE A 37 -12.36 10.75 -18.11
N VAL A 38 -13.25 10.58 -17.13
CA VAL A 38 -13.69 9.25 -16.68
C VAL A 38 -15.01 8.77 -17.27
N GLY A 39 -15.72 9.61 -18.03
CA GLY A 39 -16.98 9.26 -18.67
C GLY A 39 -18.02 10.38 -18.61
N GLY A 40 -19.25 10.08 -19.00
CA GLY A 40 -20.29 11.07 -19.24
C GLY A 40 -20.13 11.68 -20.64
N ARG A 41 -21.19 11.68 -21.45
CA ARG A 41 -21.17 12.27 -22.81
C ARG A 41 -22.34 13.20 -23.05
N GLU A 42 -23.27 13.33 -22.11
CA GLU A 42 -24.52 14.06 -22.32
C GLU A 42 -24.29 15.56 -22.55
N LYS A 43 -23.15 16.10 -22.11
CA LYS A 43 -22.82 17.53 -22.24
C LYS A 43 -21.65 17.84 -23.19
N LEU A 44 -21.00 16.83 -23.77
CA LEU A 44 -19.89 17.06 -24.70
C LEU A 44 -20.40 17.26 -26.13
N ARG A 45 -20.26 18.47 -26.66
CA ARG A 45 -20.77 18.84 -28.00
C ARG A 45 -19.80 18.56 -29.16
N ARG A 46 -18.58 18.03 -28.93
CA ARG A 46 -17.57 17.83 -30.00
C ARG A 46 -16.67 16.61 -29.77
N GLU A 47 -16.20 16.01 -30.87
CA GLU A 47 -15.33 14.82 -30.90
C GLU A 47 -13.88 15.16 -30.48
N ALA A 48 -13.43 14.57 -29.36
CA ALA A 48 -12.08 14.18 -28.91
C ALA A 48 -10.82 15.08 -29.10
N GLY A 49 -10.84 16.19 -29.83
CA GLY A 49 -9.64 17.00 -30.13
C GLY A 49 -9.56 18.36 -29.44
N GLU A 50 -10.69 18.94 -29.02
CA GLU A 50 -10.78 20.31 -28.47
C GLU A 50 -11.14 20.36 -26.97
N LEU A 51 -11.42 19.20 -26.37
CA LEU A 51 -11.96 19.09 -25.00
C LEU A 51 -11.00 19.65 -23.93
N GLY A 52 -9.69 19.48 -24.10
CA GLY A 52 -8.71 20.01 -23.14
C GLY A 52 -8.77 21.52 -23.00
N GLU A 53 -8.93 22.25 -24.11
CA GLU A 53 -9.07 23.71 -24.11
C GLU A 53 -10.39 24.15 -23.47
N GLU A 54 -11.46 23.38 -23.67
CA GLU A 54 -12.77 23.64 -23.08
C GLU A 54 -12.73 23.59 -21.55
N TYR A 55 -12.00 22.62 -20.98
CA TYR A 55 -11.78 22.45 -19.56
C TYR A 55 -10.61 23.27 -18.99
N GLY A 56 -9.84 23.95 -19.85
CA GLY A 56 -8.70 24.76 -19.44
C GLY A 56 -7.50 23.96 -18.93
N VAL A 57 -7.28 22.75 -19.44
CA VAL A 57 -6.18 21.85 -19.04
C VAL A 57 -5.19 21.62 -20.18
N PRO A 58 -3.88 21.47 -19.90
CA PRO A 58 -2.87 21.28 -20.95
C PRO A 58 -2.99 19.94 -21.69
N LEU A 59 -3.53 18.93 -21.01
CA LEU A 59 -3.61 17.56 -21.51
C LEU A 59 -4.91 16.92 -21.03
N LEU A 60 -5.58 16.18 -21.91
CA LEU A 60 -6.77 15.39 -21.56
C LEU A 60 -6.56 13.95 -22.02
N ARG A 61 -6.80 12.99 -21.12
CA ARG A 61 -6.78 11.55 -21.39
C ARG A 61 -8.07 10.92 -20.91
N THR A 62 -8.63 10.01 -21.69
CA THR A 62 -9.75 9.19 -21.23
C THR A 62 -9.22 8.04 -20.36
N VAL A 63 -9.88 7.79 -19.23
CA VAL A 63 -9.60 6.67 -18.33
C VAL A 63 -10.92 5.97 -18.04
N GLU A 64 -10.98 4.64 -18.13
CA GLU A 64 -12.22 3.87 -17.96
C GLU A 64 -12.20 3.04 -16.66
N PRO A 65 -12.54 3.63 -15.50
CA PRO A 65 -12.41 2.96 -14.19
C PRO A 65 -13.45 1.86 -13.93
N GLY A 66 -14.52 1.77 -14.72
CA GLY A 66 -15.54 0.72 -14.63
C GLY A 66 -15.24 -0.54 -15.44
N GLY A 67 -14.14 -0.54 -16.19
CA GLY A 67 -13.71 -1.64 -17.04
C GLY A 67 -12.70 -2.57 -16.37
N ASP A 68 -11.62 -2.87 -17.09
CA ASP A 68 -10.51 -3.67 -16.58
C ASP A 68 -9.63 -2.84 -15.63
N VAL A 69 -9.48 -3.33 -14.39
CA VAL A 69 -8.65 -2.72 -13.34
C VAL A 69 -7.20 -2.60 -13.78
N SER A 70 -6.65 -3.61 -14.47
CA SER A 70 -5.25 -3.60 -14.93
C SER A 70 -5.04 -2.54 -16.01
N ALA A 71 -6.01 -2.40 -16.93
CA ALA A 71 -5.98 -1.36 -17.94
C ALA A 71 -6.07 0.04 -17.33
N THR A 72 -6.92 0.21 -16.30
CA THR A 72 -7.02 1.48 -15.55
C THR A 72 -5.70 1.82 -14.87
N ALA A 73 -5.08 0.85 -14.19
CA ALA A 73 -3.79 1.03 -13.54
C ALA A 73 -2.69 1.42 -14.53
N ALA A 74 -2.64 0.77 -15.70
CA ALA A 74 -1.68 1.10 -16.76
C ALA A 74 -1.89 2.51 -17.33
N ALA A 75 -3.15 2.92 -17.56
CA ALA A 75 -3.48 4.26 -18.05
C ALA A 75 -3.08 5.35 -17.05
N VAL A 76 -3.36 5.14 -15.75
CA VAL A 76 -2.96 6.05 -14.68
C VAL A 76 -1.44 6.14 -14.58
N ALA A 77 -0.74 4.99 -14.59
CA ALA A 77 0.72 4.98 -14.53
C ALA A 77 1.36 5.72 -15.72
N ALA A 78 0.82 5.54 -16.93
CA ALA A 78 1.27 6.26 -18.11
C ALA A 78 1.05 7.78 -17.97
N LEU A 79 -0.10 8.20 -17.44
CA LEU A 79 -0.39 9.60 -17.19
C LEU A 79 0.57 10.20 -16.16
N VAL A 80 0.83 9.49 -15.05
CA VAL A 80 1.81 9.92 -14.03
C VAL A 80 3.21 10.03 -14.63
N ALA A 81 3.63 9.11 -15.49
CA ALA A 81 4.93 9.18 -16.16
C ALA A 81 5.03 10.36 -17.13
N GLU A 82 3.96 10.67 -17.87
CA GLU A 82 3.90 11.78 -18.83
C GLU A 82 3.89 13.14 -18.11
N THR A 83 3.18 13.24 -16.98
CA THR A 83 2.93 14.52 -16.30
C THR A 83 3.76 14.71 -15.04
N GLY A 84 4.47 13.70 -14.52
CA GLY A 84 5.12 13.75 -13.22
C GLY A 84 4.15 14.09 -12.07
N ALA A 85 2.92 13.58 -12.13
CA ALA A 85 1.89 13.92 -11.15
C ALA A 85 2.20 13.36 -9.76
N GLU A 86 1.85 14.13 -8.74
CA GLU A 86 1.97 13.76 -7.32
C GLU A 86 0.58 13.57 -6.67
N VAL A 87 -0.46 14.08 -7.31
CA VAL A 87 -1.84 14.04 -6.80
C VAL A 87 -2.86 13.96 -7.93
N PHE A 88 -3.90 13.16 -7.71
CA PHE A 88 -5.14 13.17 -8.48
C PHE A 88 -6.20 13.91 -7.67
N VAL A 89 -6.79 14.95 -8.25
CA VAL A 89 -7.86 15.75 -7.62
C VAL A 89 -9.19 15.39 -8.27
N ASP A 90 -10.06 14.72 -7.54
CA ASP A 90 -11.33 14.20 -8.01
C ASP A 90 -12.43 15.27 -7.95
N LEU A 91 -12.84 15.73 -9.14
CA LEU A 91 -13.93 16.67 -9.35
C LEU A 91 -15.18 15.99 -9.92
N SER A 92 -15.18 14.67 -10.03
CA SER A 92 -16.26 13.90 -10.65
C SER A 92 -17.34 13.48 -9.66
N ASP A 93 -18.53 13.15 -10.18
CA ASP A 93 -19.69 12.77 -9.35
C ASP A 93 -20.48 11.57 -9.94
N GLU A 94 -21.43 11.08 -9.15
CA GLU A 94 -22.43 10.11 -9.61
C GLU A 94 -23.34 10.75 -10.70
N PRO A 95 -23.77 9.98 -11.72
CA PRO A 95 -23.62 8.53 -11.85
C PRO A 95 -22.36 8.08 -12.60
N VAL A 96 -21.47 8.99 -12.99
CA VAL A 96 -20.29 8.63 -13.83
C VAL A 96 -19.24 7.89 -13.00
N LEU A 97 -18.86 8.45 -11.85
CA LEU A 97 -17.87 7.82 -10.97
C LEU A 97 -18.50 7.45 -9.62
N GLY A 98 -19.06 6.23 -9.58
CA GLY A 98 -19.56 5.62 -8.34
C GLY A 98 -18.44 5.15 -7.41
N TYR A 99 -18.81 4.61 -6.26
CA TYR A 99 -17.84 4.19 -5.23
C TYR A 99 -16.81 3.17 -5.73
N ARG A 100 -17.23 2.20 -6.55
CA ARG A 100 -16.35 1.12 -7.03
C ARG A 100 -15.31 1.68 -8.00
N GLU A 101 -15.75 2.43 -9.00
CA GLU A 101 -14.91 3.05 -10.02
C GLU A 101 -13.92 4.04 -9.39
N ARG A 102 -14.39 4.83 -8.42
CA ARG A 102 -13.56 5.74 -7.64
C ARG A 102 -12.48 5.00 -6.87
N PHE A 103 -12.79 3.87 -6.25
CA PHE A 103 -11.79 3.08 -5.52
C PHE A 103 -10.80 2.39 -6.45
N VAL A 104 -11.20 1.96 -7.65
CA VAL A 104 -10.26 1.48 -8.68
C VAL A 104 -9.28 2.59 -9.08
N LEU A 105 -9.79 3.78 -9.37
CA LEU A 105 -8.95 4.92 -9.77
C LEU A 105 -8.02 5.37 -8.64
N ALA A 106 -8.54 5.46 -7.41
CA ALA A 106 -7.72 5.76 -6.24
C ALA A 106 -6.64 4.70 -6.03
N SER A 107 -6.96 3.40 -6.15
CA SER A 107 -5.97 2.32 -6.04
C SER A 107 -4.84 2.47 -7.07
N ALA A 108 -5.19 2.77 -8.32
CA ALA A 108 -4.24 3.01 -9.39
C ALA A 108 -3.34 4.23 -9.11
N ALA A 109 -3.92 5.34 -8.64
CA ALA A 109 -3.15 6.54 -8.26
C ALA A 109 -2.18 6.25 -7.11
N LEU A 110 -2.65 5.56 -6.06
CA LEU A 110 -1.82 5.18 -4.91
C LEU A 110 -0.68 4.23 -5.32
N ALA A 111 -0.94 3.27 -6.21
CA ALA A 111 0.06 2.35 -6.74
C ALA A 111 1.14 3.07 -7.57
N ALA A 112 0.77 4.16 -8.25
CA ALA A 112 1.69 5.04 -8.95
C ALA A 112 2.41 6.05 -8.02
N GLY A 113 2.15 6.01 -6.70
CA GLY A 113 2.78 6.89 -5.72
C GLY A 113 2.12 8.26 -5.56
N CYS A 114 0.93 8.47 -6.12
CA CYS A 114 0.21 9.73 -6.03
C CYS A 114 -0.82 9.71 -4.90
N VAL A 115 -1.10 10.88 -4.31
CA VAL A 115 -2.27 11.08 -3.45
C VAL A 115 -3.54 11.10 -4.31
N TYR A 116 -4.65 10.58 -3.81
CA TYR A 116 -5.97 10.74 -4.41
C TYR A 116 -6.85 11.58 -3.48
N GLU A 117 -7.17 12.80 -3.91
CA GLU A 117 -7.89 13.82 -3.13
C GLU A 117 -9.26 14.07 -3.77
N GLY A 118 -10.35 13.72 -3.09
CA GLY A 118 -11.70 14.13 -3.47
C GLY A 118 -12.19 15.32 -2.65
N SER A 119 -13.47 15.67 -2.81
CA SER A 119 -14.04 16.87 -2.19
C SER A 119 -14.06 16.83 -0.65
N ASP A 120 -14.22 15.65 -0.05
CA ASP A 120 -14.33 15.44 1.41
C ASP A 120 -13.48 14.26 1.92
N PHE A 121 -12.59 13.72 1.10
CA PHE A 121 -11.68 12.63 1.46
C PHE A 121 -10.32 12.77 0.79
N ALA A 122 -9.28 12.18 1.41
CA ALA A 122 -7.97 12.05 0.80
C ALA A 122 -7.36 10.70 1.17
N LEU A 123 -6.72 10.05 0.19
CA LEU A 123 -6.00 8.81 0.34
C LEU A 123 -4.56 9.03 -0.10
N SER A 124 -3.62 8.63 0.75
CA SER A 124 -2.18 8.73 0.48
C SER A 124 -1.56 7.34 0.34
N PRO A 125 -0.50 7.19 -0.48
CA PRO A 125 0.23 5.94 -0.57
C PRO A 125 0.75 5.53 0.82
N PRO A 126 0.72 4.23 1.19
CA PRO A 126 1.31 3.78 2.44
C PRO A 126 2.79 4.17 2.54
N PRO A 127 3.26 4.65 3.71
CA PRO A 127 4.67 4.96 3.89
C PRO A 127 5.51 3.68 3.76
N ARG A 128 6.69 3.82 3.15
CA ARG A 128 7.68 2.75 3.00
C ARG A 128 9.04 3.28 3.39
N GLU A 129 9.57 2.80 4.51
CA GLU A 129 10.89 3.15 4.98
C GLU A 129 11.96 2.46 4.12
N PRO A 130 13.02 3.16 3.68
CA PRO A 130 14.18 2.52 3.08
C PRO A 130 14.84 1.55 4.05
N PHE A 131 15.37 0.44 3.53
CA PHE A 131 16.11 -0.54 4.30
C PHE A 131 17.34 -0.99 3.50
N ALA A 132 18.49 -1.10 4.17
CA ALA A 132 19.78 -1.22 3.49
C ALA A 132 20.20 -2.65 3.12
N LEU A 133 19.68 -3.65 3.84
CA LEU A 133 20.04 -5.05 3.63
C LEU A 133 19.06 -5.74 2.68
N PRO A 134 19.46 -6.86 2.03
CA PRO A 134 18.54 -7.64 1.21
C PRO A 134 17.27 -7.99 1.99
N SER A 135 16.12 -7.81 1.34
CA SER A 135 14.84 -7.86 2.04
C SER A 135 13.70 -8.43 1.22
N LEU A 136 12.78 -9.09 1.92
CA LEU A 136 11.53 -9.58 1.36
C LEU A 136 10.36 -9.22 2.26
N ALA A 137 9.32 -8.62 1.70
CA ALA A 137 8.04 -8.45 2.40
C ALA A 137 7.10 -9.63 2.10
N VAL A 138 6.52 -10.21 3.15
CA VAL A 138 5.43 -11.20 3.03
C VAL A 138 4.14 -10.54 3.48
N ILE A 139 3.29 -10.23 2.50
CA ILE A 139 2.02 -9.51 2.69
C ILE A 139 0.84 -10.44 2.46
N GLY A 140 -0.34 -10.05 2.92
CA GLY A 140 -1.57 -10.80 2.69
C GLY A 140 -2.69 -9.87 2.27
N THR A 141 -3.64 -10.41 1.51
CA THR A 141 -4.87 -9.69 1.12
C THR A 141 -5.93 -9.67 2.24
N GLY A 142 -5.63 -10.26 3.41
CA GLY A 142 -6.61 -10.42 4.47
C GLY A 142 -6.11 -11.17 5.69
N LYS A 143 -7.01 -11.41 6.65
CA LYS A 143 -6.72 -12.27 7.80
C LYS A 143 -6.89 -13.74 7.40
N ARG A 144 -6.08 -14.61 8.02
CA ARG A 144 -6.16 -16.08 7.86
C ARG A 144 -5.95 -16.57 6.41
N VAL A 145 -5.15 -15.84 5.63
CA VAL A 145 -4.75 -16.25 4.27
C VAL A 145 -3.55 -17.22 4.27
N GLY A 146 -3.01 -17.58 5.44
CA GLY A 146 -1.83 -18.46 5.54
C GLY A 146 -0.48 -17.73 5.46
N LYS A 147 -0.48 -16.40 5.57
CA LYS A 147 0.70 -15.54 5.45
C LYS A 147 1.86 -15.93 6.39
N THR A 148 1.58 -16.13 7.68
CA THR A 148 2.59 -16.52 8.69
C THR A 148 3.18 -17.90 8.38
N ALA A 149 2.35 -18.86 7.95
CA ALA A 149 2.83 -20.17 7.53
C ALA A 149 3.77 -20.09 6.30
N ILE A 150 3.46 -19.23 5.33
CA ILE A 150 4.31 -19.00 4.16
C ILE A 150 5.59 -18.25 4.54
N ALA A 151 5.49 -17.19 5.35
CA ALA A 151 6.62 -16.44 5.87
C ALA A 151 7.60 -17.35 6.61
N GLY A 152 7.10 -18.14 7.56
CA GLY A 152 7.91 -19.07 8.34
C GLY A 152 8.50 -20.21 7.51
N HIS A 153 7.75 -20.76 6.55
CA HIS A 153 8.28 -21.78 5.62
C HIS A 153 9.44 -21.22 4.80
N LEU A 154 9.26 -20.02 4.25
CA LEU A 154 10.24 -19.34 3.42
C LEU A 154 11.49 -18.97 4.23
N ALA A 155 11.30 -18.36 5.40
CA ALA A 155 12.37 -18.00 6.31
C ALA A 155 13.22 -19.22 6.67
N ARG A 156 12.61 -20.32 7.11
CA ARG A 156 13.33 -21.56 7.44
C ARG A 156 14.07 -22.18 6.25
N LEU A 157 13.53 -22.05 5.04
CA LEU A 157 14.16 -22.56 3.82
C LEU A 157 15.36 -21.71 3.39
N LEU A 158 15.26 -20.39 3.52
CA LEU A 158 16.32 -19.44 3.16
C LEU A 158 17.41 -19.36 4.23
N ASP A 159 17.04 -19.45 5.52
CA ASP A 159 17.97 -19.44 6.65
C ASP A 159 19.02 -20.54 6.50
N ARG A 160 18.60 -21.78 6.20
CA ARG A 160 19.53 -22.90 5.92
C ARG A 160 20.44 -22.68 4.71
N ARG A 161 20.01 -21.87 3.74
CA ARG A 161 20.83 -21.61 2.53
C ARG A 161 21.81 -20.47 2.75
N LEU A 162 21.45 -19.52 3.60
CA LEU A 162 22.19 -18.30 3.86
C LEU A 162 22.94 -18.34 5.19
N GLU A 163 22.96 -19.48 5.88
CA GLU A 163 23.59 -19.64 7.21
C GLU A 163 25.04 -19.14 7.23
N ALA A 164 25.81 -19.44 6.18
CA ALA A 164 27.21 -18.99 6.05
C ALA A 164 27.37 -17.47 5.85
N GLU A 165 26.29 -16.78 5.49
CA GLU A 165 26.22 -15.34 5.19
C GLU A 165 25.51 -14.54 6.30
N GLY A 166 25.10 -15.18 7.39
CA GLY A 166 24.40 -14.54 8.51
C GLY A 166 22.94 -14.97 8.67
N GLY A 167 22.43 -15.84 7.78
CA GLY A 167 21.09 -16.42 7.88
C GLY A 167 19.97 -15.42 7.62
N VAL A 168 18.79 -15.72 8.15
CA VAL A 168 17.59 -14.89 8.02
C VAL A 168 17.19 -14.30 9.36
N VAL A 169 16.67 -13.07 9.34
CA VAL A 169 15.90 -12.51 10.45
C VAL A 169 14.49 -12.22 9.99
N ILE A 170 13.50 -12.67 10.75
CA ILE A 170 12.09 -12.33 10.53
C ILE A 170 11.80 -11.04 11.29
N VAL A 171 11.07 -10.10 10.69
CA VAL A 171 10.53 -8.91 11.36
C VAL A 171 9.02 -9.04 11.38
N ALA A 172 8.48 -9.48 12.51
CA ALA A 172 7.07 -9.83 12.67
C ALA A 172 6.28 -8.63 13.20
N MET A 173 5.47 -8.01 12.33
CA MET A 173 4.58 -6.92 12.72
C MET A 173 3.21 -7.45 13.14
N GLY A 174 2.90 -7.43 14.44
CA GLY A 174 1.65 -7.96 14.99
C GLY A 174 0.69 -6.91 15.54
N ARG A 175 -0.59 -7.30 15.75
CA ARG A 175 -1.53 -6.52 16.57
C ARG A 175 -1.26 -6.63 18.07
N GLY A 176 -0.61 -7.72 18.48
CA GLY A 176 -0.21 -7.99 19.86
C GLY A 176 1.30 -8.05 20.03
N GLY A 177 2.04 -7.32 19.19
CA GLY A 177 3.50 -7.24 19.31
C GLY A 177 3.96 -6.52 20.59
N PRO A 178 5.26 -6.60 20.91
CA PRO A 178 5.84 -5.95 22.08
C PRO A 178 5.76 -4.42 21.99
N PRO A 179 5.84 -3.69 23.11
CA PRO A 179 5.75 -2.24 23.12
C PRO A 179 6.91 -1.56 22.39
N GLU A 180 8.10 -2.13 22.49
CA GLU A 180 9.30 -1.75 21.74
C GLU A 180 9.79 -2.95 20.94
N PRO A 181 10.53 -2.77 19.83
CA PRO A 181 11.12 -3.87 19.08
C PRO A 181 11.89 -4.84 19.98
N GLU A 182 11.60 -6.15 19.87
CA GLU A 182 12.19 -7.18 20.72
C GLU A 182 12.80 -8.30 19.88
N VAL A 183 14.08 -8.64 20.13
CA VAL A 183 14.71 -9.81 19.52
C VAL A 183 14.32 -11.08 20.28
N VAL A 184 13.66 -12.01 19.58
CA VAL A 184 13.34 -13.36 20.03
C VAL A 184 14.25 -14.33 19.30
N ARG A 185 15.19 -14.96 20.01
CA ARG A 185 16.16 -15.88 19.40
C ARG A 185 15.49 -17.18 18.97
N GLY A 186 15.74 -17.58 17.73
CA GLY A 186 15.25 -18.84 17.17
C GLY A 186 15.76 -20.04 17.98
N GLY A 187 14.88 -21.01 18.27
CA GLY A 187 15.20 -22.17 19.11
C GLY A 187 15.40 -21.88 20.60
N GLY A 188 15.35 -20.60 21.02
CA GLY A 188 15.53 -20.17 22.41
C GLY A 188 14.23 -20.02 23.21
N VAL A 189 13.08 -20.39 22.63
CA VAL A 189 11.76 -20.23 23.25
C VAL A 189 11.10 -21.59 23.42
N ASP A 190 10.87 -21.99 24.66
CA ASP A 190 10.14 -23.20 25.02
C ASP A 190 8.77 -22.87 25.66
N ALA A 191 8.00 -23.91 25.96
CA ALA A 191 6.68 -23.75 26.57
C ALA A 191 6.72 -23.02 27.93
N GLN A 192 7.79 -23.18 28.72
CA GLN A 192 7.92 -22.49 30.01
C GLN A 192 8.18 -21.00 29.80
N ALA A 193 9.07 -20.64 28.87
CA ALA A 193 9.34 -19.26 28.50
C ALA A 193 8.08 -18.53 28.02
N LEU A 194 7.23 -19.19 27.23
CA LEU A 194 5.93 -18.64 26.79
C LEU A 194 4.98 -18.42 27.96
N LEU A 195 4.87 -19.37 28.89
CA LEU A 195 4.04 -19.22 30.10
C LEU A 195 4.54 -18.08 30.99
N GLU A 196 5.86 -17.93 31.15
CA GLU A 196 6.46 -16.82 31.88
C GLU A 196 6.18 -15.47 31.21
N ALA A 197 6.34 -15.37 29.88
CA ALA A 197 6.01 -14.18 29.13
C ALA A 197 4.54 -13.79 29.32
N SER A 198 3.62 -14.76 29.25
CA SER A 198 2.19 -14.55 29.50
C SER A 198 1.91 -14.06 30.91
N ARG A 199 2.53 -14.67 31.94
CA ARG A 199 2.39 -14.24 33.35
C ARG A 199 2.93 -12.83 33.60
N ARG A 200 3.88 -12.36 32.79
CA ARG A 200 4.39 -10.98 32.80
C ARG A 200 3.52 -10.00 31.99
N GLY A 201 2.35 -10.44 31.50
CA GLY A 201 1.42 -9.61 30.75
C GLY A 201 1.77 -9.45 29.26
N ARG A 202 2.73 -10.21 28.74
CA ARG A 202 3.03 -10.22 27.30
C ARG A 202 2.03 -11.09 26.55
N HIS A 203 1.81 -10.77 25.28
CA HIS A 203 1.05 -11.62 24.38
C HIS A 203 1.93 -12.79 23.90
N ALA A 204 2.03 -13.85 24.69
CA ALA A 204 2.90 -15.00 24.41
C ALA A 204 2.51 -15.79 23.14
N ALA A 205 1.36 -15.48 22.54
CA ALA A 205 0.93 -16.01 21.24
C ALA A 205 1.07 -14.97 20.12
N SER A 206 1.95 -13.97 20.27
CA SER A 206 2.25 -13.02 19.20
C SER A 206 3.06 -13.68 18.09
N ASP A 207 2.89 -13.14 16.88
CA ASP A 207 3.55 -13.58 15.66
C ASP A 207 5.06 -13.79 15.86
N CYS A 208 5.76 -12.91 16.61
CA CYS A 208 7.20 -13.07 16.87
C CYS A 208 7.60 -14.29 17.72
N TYR A 209 6.74 -14.71 18.67
CA TYR A 209 6.95 -15.95 19.42
C TYR A 209 6.58 -17.16 18.57
N GLU A 210 5.49 -17.06 17.80
CA GLU A 210 5.06 -18.10 16.85
C GLU A 210 6.19 -18.41 15.84
N ASP A 211 6.73 -17.38 15.19
CA ASP A 211 7.80 -17.50 14.21
C ASP A 211 9.07 -18.10 14.83
N ALA A 212 9.56 -17.52 15.95
CA ALA A 212 10.79 -18.00 16.57
C ALA A 212 10.70 -19.47 17.03
N VAL A 213 9.53 -19.91 17.50
CA VAL A 213 9.28 -21.29 17.95
C VAL A 213 9.16 -22.25 16.76
N PHE A 214 8.33 -21.93 15.76
CA PHE A 214 8.03 -22.89 14.69
C PHE A 214 9.08 -22.92 13.58
N THR A 215 9.79 -21.81 13.36
CA THR A 215 10.80 -21.72 12.30
C THR A 215 12.20 -22.05 12.82
N GLY A 216 12.48 -21.76 14.09
CA GLY A 216 13.83 -21.77 14.65
C GLY A 216 14.69 -20.59 14.22
N VAL A 217 14.11 -19.59 13.54
CA VAL A 217 14.79 -18.40 13.01
C VAL A 217 14.67 -17.24 14.01
N THR A 218 15.72 -16.42 14.15
CA THR A 218 15.67 -15.22 14.99
C THR A 218 14.61 -14.25 14.46
N THR A 219 13.74 -13.78 15.33
CA THR A 219 12.61 -12.91 14.98
C THR A 219 12.64 -11.63 15.78
N VAL A 220 12.51 -10.48 15.13
CA VAL A 220 12.29 -9.17 15.75
C VAL A 220 10.80 -8.90 15.80
N GLY A 221 10.23 -8.90 17.00
CA GLY A 221 8.82 -8.59 17.22
C GLY A 221 8.56 -7.10 17.15
N CYS A 222 7.53 -6.72 16.41
CA CYS A 222 7.04 -5.35 16.26
C CYS A 222 5.53 -5.29 16.47
N ARG A 223 5.00 -4.11 16.76
CA ARG A 223 3.57 -3.85 16.89
C ARG A 223 3.08 -2.86 15.85
N ARG A 224 1.77 -2.88 15.61
CA ARG A 224 1.07 -1.81 14.89
C ARG A 224 -0.32 -1.57 15.46
N CYS A 225 -0.86 -0.39 15.18
CA CYS A 225 -2.26 -0.03 15.42
C CYS A 225 -2.91 0.56 14.15
N GLY A 226 -4.22 0.37 14.00
CA GLY A 226 -4.97 0.81 12.81
C GLY A 226 -4.74 -0.05 11.56
N GLY A 227 -5.50 0.26 10.50
CA GLY A 227 -5.40 -0.36 9.19
C GLY A 227 -6.19 0.46 8.17
N GLY A 228 -5.49 1.07 7.22
CA GLY A 228 -6.09 1.87 6.14
C GLY A 228 -6.52 1.01 4.96
N LEU A 229 -7.25 1.64 4.02
CA LEU A 229 -7.73 0.98 2.80
C LEU A 229 -6.56 0.39 2.00
N ALA A 230 -5.53 1.19 1.70
CA ALA A 230 -4.36 0.77 0.94
C ALA A 230 -3.32 -0.04 1.73
N GLY A 231 -3.68 -0.59 2.90
CA GLY A 231 -2.78 -1.45 3.67
C GLY A 231 -1.80 -0.74 4.62
N ALA A 232 -1.92 0.58 4.82
CA ALA A 232 -1.12 1.30 5.82
C ALA A 232 -1.53 0.99 7.26
N ALA A 233 -0.57 0.96 8.19
CA ALA A 233 -0.86 1.09 9.61
C ALA A 233 -1.05 2.57 9.96
N TYR A 234 -1.78 2.87 11.03
CA TYR A 234 -1.81 4.24 11.57
C TYR A 234 -0.55 4.51 12.40
N GLU A 235 -0.12 3.51 13.17
CA GLU A 235 1.12 3.53 13.94
C GLU A 235 1.80 2.16 13.84
N SER A 236 3.12 2.13 13.75
CA SER A 236 3.92 0.89 13.70
C SER A 236 5.29 1.10 14.34
N SER A 237 5.81 0.08 15.03
CA SER A 237 7.17 0.07 15.58
C SER A 237 8.22 -0.48 14.60
N VAL A 238 7.84 -0.84 13.38
CA VAL A 238 8.75 -1.46 12.39
C VAL A 238 9.92 -0.53 12.03
N ALA A 239 9.69 0.78 11.87
CA ALA A 239 10.75 1.74 11.59
C ALA A 239 11.82 1.76 12.70
N ALA A 240 11.39 1.70 13.96
CA ALA A 240 12.30 1.63 15.11
C ALA A 240 13.08 0.30 15.18
N ALA A 241 12.61 -0.75 14.50
CA ALA A 241 13.28 -2.04 14.45
C ALA A 241 14.37 -2.11 13.37
N LEU A 242 14.37 -1.23 12.36
CA LEU A 242 15.30 -1.32 11.24
C LEU A 242 16.78 -1.28 11.68
N PRO A 243 17.22 -0.35 12.56
CA PRO A 243 18.60 -0.33 13.02
C PRO A 243 18.98 -1.60 13.79
N LEU A 244 18.05 -2.13 14.59
CA LEU A 244 18.24 -3.38 15.32
C LEU A 244 18.40 -4.58 14.37
N VAL A 245 17.65 -4.61 13.27
CA VAL A 245 17.79 -5.66 12.24
C VAL A 245 19.13 -5.52 11.51
N GLU A 246 19.57 -4.29 11.22
CA GLU A 246 20.88 -4.03 10.61
C GLU A 246 22.04 -4.46 11.52
N GLU A 247 21.93 -4.24 12.84
CA GLU A 247 22.89 -4.70 13.84
C GLU A 247 22.98 -6.23 13.94
N LEU A 248 21.86 -6.93 13.72
CA LEU A 248 21.85 -8.40 13.63
C LEU A 248 22.55 -8.92 12.37
N ALA A 249 22.77 -8.05 11.37
CA ALA A 249 23.47 -8.31 10.11
C ALA A 249 23.05 -9.62 9.42
N PRO A 250 21.73 -9.88 9.20
CA PRO A 250 21.30 -11.04 8.45
C PRO A 250 21.71 -10.94 6.98
N ALA A 251 21.86 -12.08 6.32
CA ALA A 251 21.97 -12.12 4.87
C ALA A 251 20.66 -11.68 4.18
N LEU A 252 19.52 -11.87 4.85
CA LEU A 252 18.20 -11.49 4.36
C LEU A 252 17.23 -11.18 5.53
N ALA A 253 16.53 -10.05 5.44
CA ALA A 253 15.42 -9.73 6.33
C ALA A 253 14.06 -10.10 5.70
N VAL A 254 13.20 -10.80 6.43
CA VAL A 254 11.83 -11.13 6.01
C VAL A 254 10.84 -10.31 6.83
N PHE A 255 10.21 -9.31 6.22
CA PHE A 255 9.22 -8.45 6.85
C PHE A 255 7.82 -9.05 6.72
N GLU A 256 7.22 -9.47 7.83
CA GLU A 256 5.87 -10.03 7.83
C GLU A 256 4.81 -8.96 8.17
N GLY A 257 3.79 -8.85 7.31
CA GLY A 257 2.63 -7.98 7.54
C GLY A 257 1.64 -8.47 8.60
N SER A 258 0.53 -7.74 8.77
CA SER A 258 -0.48 -8.04 9.79
C SER A 258 -1.91 -8.03 9.22
N GLY A 259 -2.44 -9.21 8.87
CA GLY A 259 -3.67 -9.29 8.07
C GLY A 259 -3.42 -8.65 6.69
N ALA A 260 -4.21 -7.64 6.33
CA ALA A 260 -4.02 -6.85 5.11
C ALA A 260 -3.08 -5.64 5.28
N VAL A 261 -2.55 -5.41 6.48
CA VAL A 261 -1.61 -4.29 6.73
C VAL A 261 -0.22 -4.71 6.27
N VAL A 262 0.34 -3.95 5.33
CA VAL A 262 1.65 -4.13 4.73
C VAL A 262 2.72 -3.59 5.71
N PRO A 263 3.85 -4.29 5.92
CA PRO A 263 4.95 -3.74 6.71
C PRO A 263 5.47 -2.47 6.01
N PRO A 264 5.68 -1.35 6.73
CA PRO A 264 6.00 -0.06 6.14
C PRO A 264 7.49 0.03 5.74
N VAL A 265 7.95 -0.90 4.89
CA VAL A 265 9.34 -1.01 4.44
C VAL A 265 9.37 -1.18 2.93
N LEU A 266 10.29 -0.49 2.27
CA LEU A 266 10.58 -0.67 0.86
C LEU A 266 11.47 -1.91 0.67
N ALA A 267 10.84 -3.09 0.66
CA ALA A 267 11.56 -4.35 0.46
C ALA A 267 11.95 -4.58 -1.01
N ASP A 268 13.05 -5.31 -1.25
CA ASP A 268 13.54 -5.63 -2.61
C ASP A 268 12.58 -6.56 -3.37
N GLY A 269 11.87 -7.41 -2.64
CA GLY A 269 10.85 -8.30 -3.19
C GLY A 269 9.61 -8.37 -2.31
N VAL A 270 8.48 -8.72 -2.92
CA VAL A 270 7.20 -8.87 -2.23
C VAL A 270 6.57 -10.21 -2.60
N VAL A 271 6.21 -11.00 -1.59
CA VAL A 271 5.34 -12.18 -1.71
C VAL A 271 3.96 -11.80 -1.22
N CYS A 272 2.98 -11.72 -2.13
CA CYS A 272 1.59 -11.49 -1.78
C CYS A 272 0.85 -12.83 -1.62
N VAL A 273 0.23 -13.03 -0.45
CA VAL A 273 -0.55 -14.23 -0.14
C VAL A 273 -2.04 -13.90 -0.22
N ALA A 274 -2.70 -14.47 -1.21
CA ALA A 274 -4.15 -14.40 -1.37
C ALA A 274 -4.82 -15.72 -0.96
N GLY A 275 -5.89 -15.64 -0.19
CA GLY A 275 -6.70 -16.80 0.18
C GLY A 275 -7.75 -17.11 -0.88
N ALA A 276 -7.79 -18.34 -1.37
CA ALA A 276 -8.79 -18.79 -2.36
C ALA A 276 -10.25 -18.71 -1.86
N HIS A 277 -10.46 -18.49 -0.56
CA HIS A 277 -11.78 -18.31 0.05
C HIS A 277 -12.29 -16.86 -0.05
N GLN A 278 -11.45 -15.91 -0.46
CA GLN A 278 -11.82 -14.51 -0.56
C GLN A 278 -12.61 -14.26 -1.85
N PRO A 279 -13.55 -13.31 -1.85
CA PRO A 279 -14.19 -12.89 -3.09
C PRO A 279 -13.13 -12.32 -4.06
N PRO A 280 -13.18 -12.63 -5.37
CA PRO A 280 -12.19 -12.17 -6.34
C PRO A 280 -11.96 -10.65 -6.33
N ASP A 281 -13.02 -9.87 -6.14
CA ASP A 281 -12.97 -8.40 -6.10
C ASP A 281 -12.17 -7.86 -4.90
N TYR A 282 -11.98 -8.63 -3.82
CA TYR A 282 -11.12 -8.26 -2.69
C TYR A 282 -9.62 -8.53 -2.94
N VAL A 283 -9.29 -9.20 -4.05
CA VAL A 283 -7.92 -9.60 -4.41
C VAL A 283 -7.45 -8.95 -5.70
N THR A 284 -8.39 -8.63 -6.60
CA THR A 284 -8.09 -8.12 -7.96
C THR A 284 -8.84 -6.83 -8.30
N GLY A 285 -9.69 -6.36 -7.38
CA GLY A 285 -10.48 -5.15 -7.56
C GLY A 285 -9.73 -3.89 -7.14
N TYR A 286 -10.03 -3.39 -5.95
CA TYR A 286 -9.47 -2.15 -5.43
C TYR A 286 -8.89 -2.32 -4.01
N PHE A 287 -7.83 -1.58 -3.71
CA PHE A 287 -7.10 -1.52 -2.44
C PHE A 287 -6.53 -2.84 -1.89
N GLY A 288 -6.49 -3.90 -2.69
CA GLY A 288 -5.80 -5.15 -2.37
C GLY A 288 -5.10 -5.66 -3.61
#